data_AF-A0A202BDP2-F1
#
_entry.id   AF-A0A202BDP2-F1
#
_cell.length_a   1.000
_cell.length_b   1.000
_cell.length_c   1.000
_cell.angle_alpha   90.00
_cell.angle_beta   90.00
_cell.angle_gamma   90.00
#
_symmetry.space_group_name_H-M   'P 1'
#
loop_
_entity.id
_entity.type
_entity.pdbx_description
1 polymer ?
#
loop_
_entity_poly.entity_id
_entity_poly.type
_entity_poly.pdbx_seq_one_letter_code
_entity_poly.pdbx_strand_id
1 'polypeptide(L)'
;MTTTTIRLSIANLTNGAPLYEKFDGQLQAQPAYIQLNDDGTVTADYSSEVGNALPARVWHNIDRRYRVDAQVSGKALREYLTGEGLALLERIHAGHDTEWDGSNHRGTLTADALQADEQLTQDLEQLPLTNVWEASDWLFSNCTLSDLWAGKPLDEAASELENAIDVDQVVYGDIRAELLREAERQFDADGEDKLDAFHLAALLSAGKITQQDIDGRQAQ
;
A
#
# COMPACT_ATOMS: atom_id res chain seq x y z
N MET A 1 -13.85 -1.39 38.17
CA MET A 1 -13.80 -1.42 36.70
C MET A 1 -12.41 -0.96 36.32
N THR A 2 -11.56 -1.88 35.88
CA THR A 2 -10.24 -1.55 35.36
C THR A 2 -10.45 -0.90 34.00
N THR A 3 -10.17 0.39 33.89
CA THR A 3 -10.12 1.09 32.62
C THR A 3 -8.94 0.51 31.83
N THR A 4 -9.20 -0.48 30.99
CA THR A 4 -8.19 -0.95 30.04
C THR A 4 -7.99 0.19 29.04
N THR A 5 -6.80 0.80 29.09
CA THR A 5 -6.45 1.91 28.20
C THR A 5 -6.15 1.37 26.82
N ILE A 6 -6.82 1.92 25.80
CA ILE A 6 -6.54 1.59 24.40
C ILE A 6 -5.07 1.90 24.08
N ARG A 7 -4.39 0.96 23.42
CA ARG A 7 -3.00 1.12 22.98
C ARG A 7 -2.92 1.16 21.46
N LEU A 8 -2.53 2.31 20.92
CA LEU A 8 -2.32 2.47 19.49
C LEU A 8 -0.93 1.94 19.06
N SER A 9 -0.90 0.97 18.16
CA SER A 9 0.29 0.43 17.51
C SER A 9 0.27 0.76 16.02
N ILE A 10 0.35 2.06 15.73
CA ILE A 10 0.13 2.65 14.39
C ILE A 10 1.36 3.43 13.89
N ALA A 11 2.55 3.02 14.32
CA ALA A 11 3.80 3.71 13.97
C ALA A 11 4.11 3.66 12.46
N ASN A 12 3.50 2.71 11.73
CA ASN A 12 3.58 2.57 10.28
C ASN A 12 2.81 3.66 9.51
N LEU A 13 1.93 4.44 10.16
CA LEU A 13 1.16 5.50 9.53
C LEU A 13 1.96 6.80 9.36
N THR A 14 3.00 6.74 8.52
CA THR A 14 3.93 7.87 8.28
C THR A 14 3.95 8.39 6.85
N ASN A 15 3.52 7.57 5.87
CA ASN A 15 3.61 7.88 4.44
C ASN A 15 2.26 8.33 3.88
N GLY A 16 2.23 8.69 2.59
CA GLY A 16 1.01 9.13 1.90
C GLY A 16 -0.10 8.08 1.95
N ALA A 17 0.18 6.83 1.56
CA ALA A 17 -0.76 5.70 1.60
C ALA A 17 -0.10 4.48 2.25
N PRO A 18 0.04 4.43 3.59
CA PRO A 18 0.86 3.44 4.29
C PRO A 18 0.27 2.03 4.31
N LEU A 19 -1.02 1.89 3.97
CA LEU A 19 -1.73 0.61 3.92
C LEU A 19 -1.92 0.12 2.48
N TYR A 20 -1.35 0.84 1.50
CA TYR A 20 -1.41 0.42 0.11
C TYR A 20 -0.37 -0.66 -0.14
N GLU A 21 -0.87 -1.83 -0.52
CA GLU A 21 -0.06 -2.97 -0.97
C GLU A 21 -0.77 -3.60 -2.16
N LYS A 22 -0.03 -3.96 -3.19
CA LYS A 22 -0.58 -4.67 -4.34
C LYS A 22 0.39 -5.75 -4.77
N PHE A 23 -0.05 -6.99 -4.62
CA PHE A 23 0.73 -8.15 -5.03
C PHE A 23 0.79 -8.28 -6.54
N ASP A 24 1.94 -8.76 -7.02
CA ASP A 24 2.17 -9.02 -8.45
C ASP A 24 1.07 -9.89 -9.06
N GLY A 25 0.56 -9.45 -10.21
CA GLY A 25 -0.51 -10.12 -10.94
C GLY A 25 -1.93 -9.87 -10.41
N GLN A 26 -2.10 -9.12 -9.30
CA GLN A 26 -3.42 -8.67 -8.84
C GLN A 26 -3.84 -7.38 -9.53
N LEU A 27 -5.13 -7.25 -9.82
CA LEU A 27 -5.70 -6.04 -10.45
C LEU A 27 -6.02 -4.93 -9.45
N GLN A 28 -6.09 -5.26 -8.17
CA GLN A 28 -6.52 -4.35 -7.10
C GLN A 28 -5.57 -4.47 -5.91
N ALA A 29 -5.45 -3.39 -5.14
CA ALA A 29 -4.71 -3.40 -3.87
C ALA A 29 -5.33 -4.40 -2.89
N GLN A 30 -4.51 -4.88 -1.95
CA GLN A 30 -4.94 -5.73 -0.87
C GLN A 30 -5.91 -4.97 0.05
N PRO A 31 -6.93 -5.66 0.62
CA PRO A 31 -7.84 -5.03 1.57
C PRO A 31 -7.08 -4.49 2.78
N ALA A 32 -7.23 -3.20 3.05
CA ALA A 32 -6.67 -2.56 4.25
C ALA A 32 -7.66 -2.60 5.42
N TYR A 33 -7.13 -2.62 6.64
CA TYR A 33 -7.93 -2.67 7.86
C TYR A 33 -7.28 -1.97 9.06
N ILE A 34 -8.14 -1.67 10.03
CA ILE A 34 -7.77 -1.41 11.41
C ILE A 34 -8.33 -2.56 12.25
N GLN A 35 -7.58 -3.01 13.25
CA GLN A 35 -8.03 -4.07 14.14
C GLN A 35 -7.91 -3.61 15.59
N LEU A 36 -9.03 -3.66 16.31
CA LEU A 36 -9.09 -3.56 17.75
C LEU A 36 -9.12 -4.97 18.33
N ASN A 37 -8.06 -5.32 19.04
CA ASN A 37 -7.97 -6.59 19.75
C ASN A 37 -8.73 -6.52 21.08
N ASP A 38 -9.14 -7.69 21.57
CA ASP A 38 -9.76 -7.87 22.89
C ASP A 38 -8.88 -7.34 24.05
N ASP A 39 -7.56 -7.21 23.87
CA ASP A 39 -6.66 -6.63 24.87
C ASP A 39 -6.58 -5.09 24.84
N GLY A 40 -7.34 -4.44 23.95
CA GLY A 40 -7.34 -3.00 23.75
C GLY A 40 -6.24 -2.48 22.82
N THR A 41 -5.45 -3.36 22.21
CA THR A 41 -4.45 -2.98 21.21
C THR A 41 -5.11 -2.68 19.87
N VAL A 42 -4.72 -1.56 19.25
CA VAL A 42 -5.20 -1.14 17.93
C VAL A 42 -4.05 -1.16 16.93
N THR A 43 -4.20 -1.92 15.85
CA THR A 43 -3.23 -1.99 14.73
C THR A 43 -3.89 -1.56 13.43
N ALA A 44 -3.09 -1.10 12.46
CA ALA A 44 -3.55 -0.80 11.12
C ALA A 44 -2.61 -1.46 10.12
N ASP A 45 -3.15 -2.24 9.18
CA ASP A 45 -2.36 -3.04 8.23
C ASP A 45 -3.20 -3.42 6.99
N TYR A 46 -2.58 -4.09 6.03
CA TYR A 46 -3.26 -4.75 4.92
C TYR A 46 -3.38 -6.26 5.12
N SER A 47 -4.35 -6.87 4.44
CA SER A 47 -4.56 -8.31 4.47
C SER A 47 -3.58 -9.02 3.54
N SER A 48 -2.76 -9.91 4.08
CA SER A 48 -1.93 -10.83 3.29
C SER A 48 -2.70 -12.05 2.77
N GLU A 49 -3.93 -12.27 3.26
CA GLU A 49 -4.77 -13.38 2.87
C GLU A 49 -5.41 -13.13 1.49
N VAL A 50 -5.21 -14.07 0.55
CA VAL A 50 -5.87 -14.05 -0.75
C VAL A 50 -7.25 -14.69 -0.62
N GLY A 51 -8.32 -13.88 -0.70
CA GLY A 51 -9.72 -14.32 -0.62
C GLY A 51 -10.46 -13.74 0.59
N ASN A 52 -11.53 -14.41 1.03
CA ASN A 52 -12.40 -13.96 2.12
C ASN A 52 -12.08 -14.59 3.49
N ALA A 53 -10.86 -15.12 3.66
CA ALA A 53 -10.46 -15.72 4.93
C ALA A 53 -10.31 -14.63 6.01
N LEU A 54 -10.92 -14.88 7.17
CA LEU A 54 -10.75 -14.03 8.36
C LEU A 54 -10.18 -14.89 9.49
N PRO A 55 -9.27 -14.33 10.32
CA PRO A 55 -8.86 -15.00 11.54
C PRO A 55 -10.07 -15.36 12.40
N ALA A 56 -10.07 -16.54 13.02
CA ALA A 56 -11.22 -17.04 13.78
C ALA A 56 -11.71 -16.04 14.84
N ARG A 57 -10.80 -15.31 15.49
CA ARG A 57 -11.13 -14.29 16.48
C ARG A 57 -11.89 -13.11 15.89
N VAL A 58 -11.56 -12.70 14.67
CA VAL A 58 -12.29 -11.66 13.92
C VAL A 58 -13.63 -12.21 13.44
N TRP A 59 -13.65 -13.43 12.91
CA TRP A 59 -14.89 -14.11 12.49
C TRP A 59 -15.92 -14.21 13.62
N HIS A 60 -15.44 -14.48 14.84
CA HIS A 60 -16.27 -14.57 16.03
C HIS A 60 -16.48 -13.23 16.77
N ASN A 61 -16.05 -12.10 16.20
CA ASN A 61 -16.14 -10.76 16.80
C ASN A 61 -15.41 -10.58 18.14
N ILE A 62 -14.51 -11.49 18.49
CA ILE A 62 -13.67 -11.36 19.68
C ILE A 62 -12.67 -10.21 19.46
N ASP A 63 -12.00 -10.22 18.31
CA ASP A 63 -11.28 -9.05 17.82
C ASP A 63 -12.15 -8.35 16.77
N ARG A 64 -12.11 -7.02 16.71
CA ARG A 64 -12.93 -6.22 15.80
C ARG A 64 -12.06 -5.68 14.68
N ARG A 65 -12.43 -5.96 13.43
CA ARG A 65 -11.69 -5.51 12.25
C ARG A 65 -12.57 -4.60 11.41
N TYR A 66 -12.08 -3.40 11.16
CA TYR A 66 -12.73 -2.37 10.39
C TYR A 66 -12.01 -2.23 9.05
N ARG A 67 -12.75 -2.27 7.95
CA ARG A 67 -12.19 -2.01 6.63
C ARG A 67 -11.81 -0.53 6.53
N VAL A 68 -10.67 -0.26 5.90
CA VAL A 68 -10.32 1.07 5.43
C VAL A 68 -9.94 1.01 3.96
N ASP A 69 -10.02 2.14 3.27
CA ASP A 69 -9.51 2.23 1.91
C ASP A 69 -7.98 2.05 1.92
N ALA A 70 -7.43 1.29 0.98
CA ALA A 70 -5.98 1.06 0.89
C ALA A 70 -5.21 2.35 0.55
N GLN A 71 -5.87 3.31 -0.10
CA GLN A 71 -5.32 4.60 -0.47
C GLN A 71 -5.55 5.67 0.62
N VAL A 72 -6.05 5.30 1.81
CA VAL A 72 -6.28 6.27 2.89
C VAL A 72 -4.99 7.00 3.25
N SER A 73 -5.10 8.31 3.48
CA SER A 73 -3.96 9.11 3.89
C SER A 73 -3.42 8.65 5.23
N GLY A 74 -2.14 8.29 5.30
CA GLY A 74 -1.51 7.86 6.56
C GLY A 74 -1.59 8.92 7.66
N LYS A 75 -1.39 10.19 7.28
CA LYS A 75 -1.53 11.33 8.18
C LYS A 75 -2.95 11.46 8.71
N ALA A 76 -3.95 11.46 7.83
CA ALA A 76 -5.34 11.66 8.23
C ALA A 76 -5.85 10.51 9.09
N LEU A 77 -5.50 9.26 8.74
CA LEU A 77 -5.86 8.10 9.54
C LEU A 77 -5.23 8.16 10.93
N ARG A 78 -3.96 8.55 11.03
CA ARG A 78 -3.28 8.72 12.32
C ARG A 78 -3.91 9.82 13.16
N GLU A 79 -4.18 10.98 12.57
CA GLU A 79 -4.84 12.09 13.25
C GLU A 79 -6.20 11.67 13.79
N TYR A 80 -7.01 10.99 12.98
CA TYR A 80 -8.30 10.45 13.39
C TYR A 80 -8.18 9.43 14.54
N LEU A 81 -7.29 8.44 14.42
CA LEU A 81 -7.09 7.40 15.45
C LEU A 81 -6.50 7.92 16.76
N THR A 82 -5.84 9.08 16.75
CA THR A 82 -5.36 9.76 17.97
C THR A 82 -6.33 10.81 18.51
N GLY A 83 -7.41 11.09 17.78
CA GLY A 83 -8.44 12.07 18.11
C GLY A 83 -9.80 11.40 18.32
N GLU A 84 -10.77 11.74 17.47
CA GLU A 84 -12.17 11.28 17.59
C GLU A 84 -12.30 9.74 17.55
N GLY A 85 -11.53 9.09 16.67
CA GLY A 85 -11.52 7.63 16.56
C GLY A 85 -11.07 6.93 17.84
N LEU A 86 -10.17 7.54 18.63
CA LEU A 86 -9.73 6.98 19.91
C LEU A 86 -10.90 6.85 20.90
N ALA A 87 -11.72 7.90 21.00
CA ALA A 87 -12.87 7.91 21.91
C ALA A 87 -13.93 6.86 21.51
N LEU A 88 -14.12 6.62 20.22
CA LEU A 88 -14.99 5.56 19.72
C LEU A 88 -14.42 4.18 20.04
N LEU A 89 -13.13 3.96 19.81
CA LEU A 89 -12.44 2.70 20.14
C LEU A 89 -12.51 2.38 21.65
N GLU A 90 -12.37 3.39 22.50
CA GLU A 90 -12.53 3.24 23.96
C GLU A 90 -13.95 2.82 24.34
N ARG A 91 -14.99 3.42 23.72
CA ARG A 91 -16.40 3.03 23.96
C ARG A 91 -16.69 1.61 23.49
N ILE A 92 -16.17 1.25 22.31
CA ILE A 92 -16.31 -0.10 21.75
C ILE A 92 -15.70 -1.12 22.71
N HIS A 93 -14.45 -0.88 23.14
CA HIS A 93 -13.74 -1.80 24.03
C HIS A 93 -14.39 -1.88 25.42
N ALA A 94 -14.85 -0.76 25.98
CA ALA A 94 -15.50 -0.73 27.29
C ALA A 94 -16.85 -1.47 27.31
N GLY A 95 -17.55 -1.50 26.17
CA GLY A 95 -18.83 -2.18 26.01
C GLY A 95 -18.73 -3.51 25.27
N HIS A 96 -17.54 -4.07 25.11
CA HIS A 96 -17.29 -5.38 24.52
C HIS A 96 -17.21 -6.46 25.60
N ASP A 97 -17.75 -7.64 25.30
CA ASP A 97 -17.61 -8.84 26.12
C ASP A 97 -17.49 -10.08 25.22
N THR A 98 -17.00 -11.19 25.77
CA THR A 98 -16.87 -12.47 25.06
C THR A 98 -17.68 -13.55 25.76
N GLU A 99 -18.77 -13.98 25.12
CA GLU A 99 -19.71 -14.97 25.67
C GLU A 99 -19.59 -16.32 24.94
N TRP A 100 -19.90 -17.42 25.63
CA TRP A 100 -19.98 -18.75 25.02
C TRP A 100 -21.39 -18.99 24.45
N ASP A 101 -21.51 -19.24 23.14
CA ASP A 101 -22.79 -19.40 22.44
C ASP A 101 -23.32 -20.84 22.37
N GLY A 102 -22.65 -21.77 23.06
CA GLY A 102 -22.94 -23.21 23.00
C GLY A 102 -22.05 -23.98 22.04
N SER A 103 -21.29 -23.30 21.17
CA SER A 103 -20.37 -23.92 20.22
C SER A 103 -19.01 -23.21 20.16
N ASN A 104 -19.00 -21.87 20.24
CA ASN A 104 -17.80 -21.04 20.20
C ASN A 104 -17.91 -19.86 21.19
N HIS A 105 -16.79 -19.21 21.44
CA HIS A 105 -16.77 -17.88 22.04
C HIS A 105 -17.11 -16.83 20.98
N ARG A 106 -18.04 -15.91 21.29
CA ARG A 106 -18.46 -14.82 20.41
C ARG A 106 -18.39 -13.49 21.14
N GLY A 107 -17.84 -12.49 20.48
CA GLY A 107 -17.89 -11.11 20.96
C GLY A 107 -19.30 -10.54 20.89
N THR A 108 -19.68 -9.80 21.92
CA THR A 108 -20.94 -9.06 22.02
C THR A 108 -20.63 -7.60 22.31
N LEU A 109 -21.52 -6.71 21.87
CA LEU A 109 -21.43 -5.28 22.16
C LEU A 109 -22.68 -4.82 22.91
N THR A 110 -22.48 -3.94 23.88
CA THR A 110 -23.56 -3.11 24.43
C THR A 110 -24.11 -2.15 23.37
N ALA A 111 -25.26 -1.55 23.64
CA ALA A 111 -25.88 -0.57 22.73
C ALA A 111 -24.98 0.66 22.47
N ASP A 112 -24.27 1.14 23.50
CA ASP A 112 -23.33 2.27 23.35
C ASP A 112 -22.15 1.88 22.45
N ALA A 113 -21.57 0.70 22.68
CA ALA A 113 -20.48 0.20 21.88
C ALA A 113 -20.89 -0.06 20.42
N LEU A 114 -22.11 -0.56 20.18
CA LEU A 114 -22.62 -0.75 18.82
C LEU A 114 -22.77 0.59 18.08
N GLN A 115 -23.27 1.62 18.75
CA GLN A 115 -23.35 2.95 18.16
C GLN A 115 -21.97 3.51 17.82
N ALA A 116 -20.98 3.31 18.71
CA ALA A 116 -19.61 3.72 18.46
C ALA A 116 -18.96 2.93 17.30
N ASP A 117 -19.27 1.64 17.18
CA ASP A 117 -18.81 0.73 16.11
C ASP A 117 -19.34 1.17 14.73
N GLU A 118 -20.62 1.53 14.66
CA GLU A 118 -21.25 2.05 13.45
C GLU A 118 -20.66 3.40 13.04
N GLN A 119 -20.49 4.32 13.99
CA GLN A 119 -19.89 5.64 13.74
C GLN A 119 -18.44 5.51 13.28
N LEU A 120 -17.64 4.67 13.95
CA LEU A 120 -16.24 4.43 13.58
C LEU A 120 -16.15 3.95 12.13
N THR A 121 -17.01 3.01 11.73
CA THR A 121 -17.05 2.48 10.36
C THR A 121 -17.35 3.58 9.35
N GLN A 122 -18.34 4.43 9.63
CA GLN A 122 -18.72 5.53 8.75
C GLN A 122 -17.60 6.57 8.61
N ASP A 123 -16.98 6.95 9.72
CA ASP A 123 -15.91 7.95 9.73
C ASP A 123 -14.69 7.49 8.92
N LEU A 124 -14.35 6.20 9.02
CA LEU A 124 -13.26 5.59 8.27
C LEU A 124 -13.48 5.63 6.76
N GLU A 125 -14.73 5.48 6.30
CA GLU A 125 -15.09 5.58 4.87
C GLU A 125 -15.00 7.01 4.34
N GLN A 126 -15.03 8.03 5.21
CA GLN A 126 -14.96 9.44 4.83
C GLN A 126 -13.55 10.03 4.93
N LEU A 127 -12.57 9.24 5.37
CA LEU A 127 -11.19 9.72 5.49
C LEU A 127 -10.62 10.10 4.11
N PRO A 128 -9.80 11.16 4.04
CA PRO A 128 -9.22 11.60 2.78
C PRO A 128 -8.26 10.54 2.23
N LEU A 129 -8.39 10.31 0.93
CA LEU A 129 -7.53 9.42 0.17
C LEU A 129 -6.34 10.18 -0.41
N THR A 130 -5.26 9.46 -0.64
CA THR A 130 -4.06 9.92 -1.34
C THR A 130 -4.04 9.34 -2.75
N ASN A 131 -3.52 10.11 -3.71
CA ASN A 131 -3.41 9.64 -5.09
C ASN A 131 -2.23 8.67 -5.22
N VAL A 132 -2.53 7.39 -5.42
CA VAL A 132 -1.52 6.35 -5.61
C VAL A 132 -1.42 6.01 -7.09
N TRP A 133 -0.19 6.04 -7.61
CA TRP A 133 0.13 5.64 -8.97
C TRP A 133 1.01 4.41 -8.98
N GLU A 134 0.76 3.47 -9.89
CA GLU A 134 1.78 2.48 -10.24
C GLU A 134 2.94 3.19 -10.94
N ALA A 135 4.19 2.82 -10.62
CA ALA A 135 5.38 3.45 -11.17
C ALA A 135 5.38 3.41 -12.71
N SER A 136 4.95 2.30 -13.31
CA SER A 136 4.83 2.19 -14.77
C SER A 136 3.85 3.21 -15.35
N ASP A 137 2.70 3.38 -14.70
CA ASP A 137 1.64 4.27 -15.17
C ASP A 137 2.05 5.72 -14.97
N TRP A 138 2.65 6.05 -13.81
CA TRP A 138 3.16 7.38 -13.52
C TRP A 138 4.22 7.81 -14.54
N LEU A 139 5.16 6.91 -14.87
CA LEU A 139 6.24 7.17 -15.83
C LEU A 139 5.70 7.28 -17.27
N PHE A 140 4.92 6.30 -17.72
CA PHE A 140 4.68 6.09 -19.15
C PHE A 140 3.28 6.46 -19.65
N SER A 141 2.41 7.02 -18.80
CA SER A 141 1.08 7.49 -19.25
C SER A 141 1.17 8.56 -20.34
N ASN A 142 2.18 9.43 -20.27
CA ASN A 142 2.34 10.57 -21.20
C ASN A 142 3.78 10.81 -21.67
N CYS A 143 4.74 9.99 -21.23
CA CYS A 143 6.15 10.15 -21.57
C CYS A 143 6.68 8.85 -22.17
N THR A 144 7.69 8.98 -23.04
CA THR A 144 8.45 7.85 -23.57
C THR A 144 9.70 7.63 -22.72
N LEU A 145 10.33 6.45 -22.86
CA LEU A 145 11.60 6.16 -22.19
C LEU A 145 12.65 7.25 -22.42
N SER A 146 12.81 7.72 -23.66
CA SER A 146 13.77 8.77 -24.02
C SER A 146 13.46 10.14 -23.41
N ASP A 147 12.18 10.43 -23.09
CA ASP A 147 11.81 11.68 -22.41
C ASP A 147 12.24 11.66 -20.94
N LEU A 148 12.23 10.47 -20.33
CA LEU A 148 12.49 10.26 -18.90
C LEU A 148 13.96 9.94 -18.62
N TRP A 149 14.61 9.23 -19.54
CA TRP A 149 15.96 8.72 -19.42
C TRP A 149 16.66 8.79 -20.78
N ALA A 150 17.59 9.73 -20.92
CA ALA A 150 18.49 9.84 -22.06
C ALA A 150 19.78 10.55 -21.66
N GLY A 151 20.91 10.08 -22.18
CA GLY A 151 22.20 10.73 -22.04
C GLY A 151 22.79 10.76 -20.62
N LYS A 152 22.26 9.96 -19.69
CA LYS A 152 22.69 9.93 -18.28
C LYS A 152 22.61 8.52 -17.66
N PRO A 153 23.33 8.25 -16.56
CA PRO A 153 23.23 6.98 -15.82
C PRO A 153 21.83 6.75 -15.23
N LEU A 154 21.44 5.47 -15.10
CA LEU A 154 20.14 5.05 -14.54
C LEU A 154 19.86 5.66 -13.17
N ASP A 155 20.85 5.66 -12.27
CA ASP A 155 20.67 6.17 -10.91
C ASP A 155 20.39 7.68 -10.88
N GLU A 156 20.97 8.43 -11.81
CA GLU A 156 20.73 9.87 -11.94
C GLU A 156 19.31 10.13 -12.47
N ALA A 157 18.90 9.43 -13.53
CA ALA A 157 17.55 9.52 -14.07
C ALA A 157 16.49 9.14 -13.03
N ALA A 158 16.67 8.02 -12.33
CA ALA A 158 15.76 7.57 -11.29
C ALA A 158 15.68 8.59 -10.14
N SER A 159 16.81 9.15 -9.70
CA SER A 159 16.82 10.16 -8.64
C SER A 159 16.09 11.45 -9.06
N GLU A 160 16.24 11.90 -10.30
CA GLU A 160 15.50 13.07 -10.80
C GLU A 160 13.99 12.81 -10.81
N LEU A 161 13.56 11.62 -11.25
CA LEU A 161 12.16 11.22 -11.27
C LEU A 161 11.57 11.08 -9.87
N GLU A 162 12.29 10.46 -8.94
CA GLU A 162 11.91 10.38 -7.52
C GLU A 162 11.70 11.76 -6.91
N ASN A 163 12.54 12.75 -7.28
CA ASN A 163 12.41 14.14 -6.82
C ASN A 163 11.29 14.92 -7.52
N ALA A 164 10.76 14.42 -8.64
CA ALA A 164 9.66 15.03 -9.38
C ALA A 164 8.28 14.55 -8.93
N ILE A 165 8.21 13.55 -8.04
CA ILE A 165 6.95 13.09 -7.44
C ILE A 165 6.37 14.23 -6.59
N ASP A 166 5.12 14.59 -6.89
CA ASP A 166 4.42 15.63 -6.12
C ASP A 166 4.22 15.17 -4.67
N VAL A 167 4.22 16.11 -3.74
CA VAL A 167 4.07 15.87 -2.29
C VAL A 167 2.72 15.22 -1.96
N ASP A 168 1.73 15.34 -2.85
CA ASP A 168 0.40 14.75 -2.71
C ASP A 168 0.24 13.40 -3.44
N GLN A 169 1.31 12.91 -4.08
CA GLN A 169 1.33 11.64 -4.79
C GLN A 169 2.13 10.58 -4.03
N VAL A 170 1.72 9.34 -4.23
CA VAL A 170 2.51 8.16 -3.86
C VAL A 170 2.72 7.36 -5.13
N VAL A 171 3.98 7.11 -5.47
CA VAL A 171 4.34 6.19 -6.54
C VAL A 171 4.68 4.85 -5.92
N TYR A 172 3.93 3.82 -6.31
CA TYR A 172 4.09 2.44 -5.89
C TYR A 172 4.88 1.65 -6.93
N GLY A 173 5.90 0.92 -6.50
CA GLY A 173 6.83 0.20 -7.37
C GLY A 173 8.21 0.86 -7.45
N ASP A 174 9.13 0.21 -8.14
CA ASP A 174 10.52 0.66 -8.27
C ASP A 174 10.75 1.34 -9.61
N ILE A 175 10.95 2.66 -9.58
CA ILE A 175 11.21 3.48 -10.77
C ILE A 175 12.40 2.95 -11.58
N ARG A 176 13.49 2.50 -10.93
CA ARG A 176 14.65 1.93 -11.64
C ARG A 176 14.26 0.65 -12.36
N ALA A 177 13.51 -0.21 -11.69
CA ALA A 177 13.05 -1.47 -12.27
C ALA A 177 12.12 -1.23 -13.47
N GLU A 178 11.24 -0.22 -13.41
CA GLU A 178 10.36 0.14 -14.53
C GLU A 178 11.12 0.72 -15.72
N LEU A 179 12.09 1.61 -15.48
CA LEU A 179 12.95 2.12 -16.55
C LEU A 179 13.73 1.00 -17.23
N LEU A 180 14.28 0.06 -16.47
CA LEU A 180 14.98 -1.11 -17.02
C LEU A 180 14.05 -2.03 -17.80
N ARG A 181 12.83 -2.29 -17.29
CA ARG A 181 11.83 -3.12 -17.96
C ARG A 181 11.43 -2.51 -19.30
N GLU A 182 11.22 -1.21 -19.36
CA GLU A 182 10.87 -0.53 -20.60
C GLU A 182 12.05 -0.50 -21.59
N ALA A 183 13.28 -0.31 -21.10
CA ALA A 183 14.48 -0.41 -21.93
C ALA A 183 14.66 -1.83 -22.52
N GLU A 184 14.46 -2.87 -21.72
CA GLU A 184 14.48 -4.27 -22.16
C GLU A 184 13.41 -4.53 -23.23
N ARG A 185 12.19 -4.03 -23.02
CA ARG A 185 11.10 -4.13 -24.01
C ARG A 185 11.44 -3.45 -25.34
N GLN A 186 12.07 -2.28 -25.30
CA GLN A 186 12.51 -1.58 -26.51
C GLN A 186 13.72 -2.24 -27.17
N PHE A 187 14.57 -2.91 -26.40
CA PHE A 187 15.65 -3.74 -26.94
C PHE A 187 15.05 -4.93 -27.70
N ASP A 188 14.04 -5.61 -27.17
CA ASP A 188 13.43 -6.77 -27.84
C ASP A 188 12.52 -6.40 -29.02
N ALA A 189 12.15 -5.12 -29.15
CA ALA A 189 11.36 -4.63 -30.27
C ALA A 189 12.23 -4.44 -31.53
N ASP A 190 11.88 -5.16 -32.61
CA ASP A 190 12.45 -5.01 -33.95
C ASP A 190 12.09 -3.63 -34.56
N GLY A 191 12.75 -2.54 -34.12
CA GLY A 191 12.69 -1.26 -34.85
C GLY A 191 12.94 0.02 -34.06
N GLU A 192 13.99 0.74 -34.52
CA GLU A 192 14.56 2.04 -34.10
C GLU A 192 15.43 2.01 -32.83
N ASP A 193 16.72 2.30 -33.00
CA ASP A 193 17.73 2.53 -31.96
C ASP A 193 17.37 3.73 -31.07
N LYS A 194 16.35 3.56 -30.23
CA LYS A 194 15.91 4.54 -29.22
C LYS A 194 16.72 4.44 -27.94
N LEU A 195 17.51 3.38 -27.81
CA LEU A 195 18.39 3.13 -26.67
C LEU A 195 19.78 3.70 -26.97
N ASP A 196 20.24 4.58 -26.09
CA ASP A 196 21.61 5.09 -26.12
C ASP A 196 22.59 4.20 -25.33
N ALA A 197 23.86 4.60 -25.28
CA ALA A 197 24.91 3.86 -24.60
C ALA A 197 24.66 3.68 -23.08
N PHE A 198 23.96 4.61 -22.43
CA PHE A 198 23.64 4.49 -21.01
C PHE A 198 22.56 3.45 -20.75
N HIS A 199 21.57 3.35 -21.64
CA HIS A 199 20.56 2.29 -21.58
C HIS A 199 21.20 0.91 -21.70
N LEU A 200 22.04 0.71 -22.72
CA LEU A 200 22.70 -0.58 -22.97
C LEU A 200 23.64 -0.97 -21.82
N ALA A 201 24.40 -0.02 -21.29
CA ALA A 201 25.28 -0.25 -20.14
C ALA A 201 24.49 -0.67 -18.89
N ALA A 202 23.33 -0.05 -18.63
CA ALA A 202 22.47 -0.38 -17.51
C ALA A 202 21.82 -1.76 -17.67
N LEU A 203 21.30 -2.10 -18.85
CA LEU A 203 20.75 -3.43 -19.15
C LEU A 203 21.80 -4.54 -19.00
N LEU A 204 23.02 -4.30 -19.47
CA LEU A 204 24.14 -5.22 -19.31
C LEU A 204 24.51 -5.41 -17.82
N SER A 205 24.63 -4.31 -17.08
CA SER A 205 24.94 -4.33 -15.64
C SER A 205 23.86 -5.07 -14.84
N ALA A 206 22.58 -4.92 -15.23
CA ALA A 206 21.45 -5.63 -14.65
C ALA A 206 21.33 -7.09 -15.11
N GLY A 207 22.21 -7.56 -16.02
CA GLY A 207 22.19 -8.91 -16.56
C GLY A 207 20.98 -9.23 -17.44
N LYS A 208 20.31 -8.21 -17.98
CA LYS A 208 19.14 -8.34 -18.87
C LYS A 208 19.54 -8.70 -20.30
N ILE A 209 20.70 -8.22 -20.73
CA ILE A 209 21.30 -8.49 -22.04
C ILE A 209 22.77 -8.87 -21.88
N THR A 210 23.36 -9.45 -22.92
CA THR A 210 24.79 -9.77 -22.98
C THR A 210 25.54 -8.83 -23.93
N GLN A 211 26.87 -8.78 -23.82
CA GLN A 211 27.70 -8.04 -24.77
C GLN A 211 27.54 -8.56 -26.20
N GLN A 212 27.30 -9.87 -26.36
CA GLN A 212 27.07 -10.48 -27.67
C GLN A 212 25.78 -9.99 -28.32
N ASP A 213 24.73 -9.73 -27.52
CA ASP A 213 23.45 -9.20 -28.02
C ASP A 213 23.63 -7.76 -28.52
N ILE A 214 24.43 -6.95 -27.83
CA ILE A 214 24.77 -5.58 -28.23
C ILE A 214 25.57 -5.60 -29.55
N ASP A 215 26.63 -6.39 -29.61
CA ASP A 215 27.51 -6.49 -30.78
C ASP A 215 26.73 -7.01 -32.01
N GLY A 216 25.83 -7.98 -31.81
CA GLY A 216 24.98 -8.53 -32.86
C GLY A 216 23.97 -7.54 -33.45
N ARG A 217 23.52 -6.57 -32.64
CA ARG A 217 22.63 -5.49 -33.08
C ARG A 217 23.37 -4.38 -33.83
N GLN A 218 24.57 -4.00 -33.37
CA GLN A 218 25.39 -2.98 -34.04
C GLN A 218 25.97 -3.42 -35.39
N ALA A 219 25.96 -4.72 -35.67
CA ALA A 219 26.46 -5.31 -36.91
C ALA A 219 25.39 -5.45 -38.02
N GLN A 220 24.11 -5.16 -37.73
CA GLN A 220 22.99 -5.18 -38.68
C GLN A 220 22.75 -3.78 -39.27
#